data_AF-A0A2V9C0F0-F1
#
_entry.id   AF-A0A2V9C0F0-F1
#
_cell.length_a   1.000
_cell.length_b   1.000
_cell.length_c   1.000
_cell.angle_alpha   90.00
_cell.angle_beta   90.00
_cell.angle_gamma   90.00
#
_symmetry.space_group_name_H-M   'P 1'
#
loop_
_entity.id
_entity.type
_entity.pdbx_description
1 polymer ?
#
loop_
_entity_poly.entity_id
_entity_poly.type
_entity_poly.pdbx_seq_one_letter_code
_entity_poly.pdbx_strand_id
1 'polypeptide(L)'
;MLDDEEWRRVSSLFHKGPQGSPKEQMYAVALHEYQRITGFRETNPNVLWDHILSKYGPPCEKCGKPLRTPRAKLCGSCMHPRSV
;
A
#
# COMPACT_ATOMS: atom_id res chain seq x y z
N MET A 1 -1.92 5.89 -2.36
CA MET A 1 -0.95 4.84 -2.77
C MET A 1 0.43 5.39 -2.53
N LEU A 2 1.37 4.55 -2.12
CA LEU A 2 2.76 4.89 -1.86
C LEU A 2 3.65 4.28 -2.93
N ASP A 3 4.56 5.05 -3.52
CA ASP A 3 5.67 4.50 -4.28
C ASP A 3 6.72 3.84 -3.35
N ASP A 4 7.79 3.29 -3.92
CA ASP A 4 8.83 2.58 -3.16
C ASP A 4 9.64 3.50 -2.22
N GLU A 5 9.80 4.78 -2.56
CA GLU A 5 10.47 5.75 -1.71
C GLU A 5 9.57 6.17 -0.54
N GLU A 6 8.32 6.50 -0.83
CA GLU A 6 7.30 6.85 0.15
C GLU A 6 7.06 5.68 1.11
N TRP A 7 6.99 4.45 0.62
CA TRP A 7 6.87 3.26 1.46
C TRP A 7 8.10 3.07 2.36
N ARG A 8 9.31 3.25 1.84
CA ARG A 8 10.54 3.18 2.64
C ARG A 8 10.50 4.21 3.77
N ARG A 9 10.05 5.44 3.48
CA ARG A 9 9.90 6.49 4.47
C ARG A 9 8.88 6.11 5.54
N VAL A 10 7.67 5.71 5.17
CA VAL A 10 6.60 5.30 6.09
C VAL A 10 7.01 4.12 6.97
N SER A 11 7.54 3.04 6.37
CA SER A 11 7.92 1.83 7.09
C SER A 11 9.10 2.02 8.04
N SER A 12 10.02 2.95 7.74
CA SER A 12 11.11 3.33 8.64
C SER A 12 10.63 3.99 9.95
N LEU A 13 9.35 4.36 10.03
CA LEU A 13 8.73 4.98 11.21
C LEU A 13 7.98 3.98 12.08
N PHE A 14 7.98 2.69 11.73
CA PHE A 14 7.46 1.65 12.61
C PHE A 14 8.23 1.61 13.93
N HIS A 15 7.52 1.31 15.02
CA HIS A 15 8.03 1.32 16.40
C HIS A 15 8.54 2.68 16.91
N LYS A 16 8.26 3.80 16.21
CA LYS A 16 8.61 5.16 16.66
C LYS A 16 7.45 5.90 17.33
N GLY A 17 6.36 5.20 17.65
CA GLY A 17 5.19 5.76 18.32
C GLY A 17 5.50 6.25 19.74
N PRO A 18 4.71 7.20 20.26
CA PRO A 18 4.77 7.61 21.66
C PRO A 18 4.27 6.48 22.59
N GLN A 19 4.30 6.71 23.91
CA GLN A 19 3.68 5.79 24.87
C GLN A 19 2.19 5.62 24.57
N GLY A 20 1.65 4.42 24.80
CA GLY A 20 0.28 4.06 24.46
C GLY A 20 0.11 2.55 24.32
N SER A 21 -0.94 2.13 23.62
CA SER A 21 -1.13 0.72 23.26
C SER A 21 0.00 0.20 22.36
N PRO A 22 0.25 -1.13 22.29
CA PRO A 22 1.23 -1.70 21.37
C PRO A 22 1.02 -1.27 19.92
N LYS A 23 -0.24 -1.11 19.49
CA LYS A 23 -0.60 -0.63 18.16
C LYS A 23 -0.15 0.81 17.92
N GLU A 24 -0.33 1.69 18.89
CA GLU A 24 0.07 3.10 18.78
C GLU A 24 1.59 3.25 18.78
N GLN A 25 2.28 2.53 19.68
CA GLN A 25 3.75 2.48 19.70
C GLN A 25 4.32 1.99 18.37
N MET A 26 3.67 0.99 17.78
CA MET A 26 4.08 0.39 16.51
C MET A 26 3.81 1.31 15.30
N TYR A 27 2.63 1.93 15.20
CA TYR A 27 2.14 2.48 13.93
C TYR A 27 1.76 3.96 13.93
N ALA A 28 1.63 4.63 15.08
CA ALA A 28 1.06 5.99 15.11
C ALA A 28 1.81 6.99 14.22
N VAL A 29 3.15 6.96 14.26
CA VAL A 29 3.99 7.87 13.44
C VAL A 29 3.92 7.49 11.96
N ALA A 30 3.91 6.20 11.63
CA ALA A 30 3.79 5.74 10.25
C ALA A 30 2.43 6.10 9.64
N LEU A 31 1.33 5.97 10.39
CA LEU A 31 -0.01 6.38 9.96
C LEU A 31 -0.10 7.89 9.75
N HIS A 32 0.53 8.69 10.61
CA HIS A 32 0.59 10.13 10.45
C HIS A 32 1.37 10.52 9.18
N GLU A 33 2.53 9.89 8.93
CA GLU A 33 3.31 10.16 7.72
C GLU A 33 2.57 9.71 6.45
N TYR A 34 1.88 8.56 6.50
CA TYR A 34 1.01 8.11 5.42
C TYR A 34 -0.08 9.14 5.12
N GLN A 35 -0.75 9.69 6.14
CA GLN A 35 -1.75 10.74 5.97
C GLN A 35 -1.13 12.03 5.42
N ARG A 36 0.08 12.39 5.85
CA ARG A 36 0.79 13.58 5.35
C ARG A 36 1.12 13.47 3.85
N ILE A 37 1.54 12.29 3.40
CA ILE A 37 1.89 12.02 2.00
C ILE A 37 0.62 11.95 1.13
N THR A 38 -0.39 11.19 1.57
CA THR A 38 -1.54 10.83 0.72
C THR A 38 -2.76 11.73 0.91
N GLY A 39 -2.81 12.52 1.99
CA GLY A 39 -4.00 13.24 2.43
C GLY A 39 -5.09 12.35 3.04
N PHE A 40 -4.93 11.01 3.03
CA PHE A 40 -5.93 10.06 3.52
C PHE A 40 -5.60 9.58 4.94
N ARG A 41 -6.57 9.68 5.85
CA ARG A 41 -6.42 9.20 7.22
C ARG A 41 -6.78 7.71 7.31
N GLU A 42 -5.78 6.87 7.43
CA GLU A 42 -5.95 5.44 7.69
C GLU A 42 -6.08 5.14 9.19
N THR A 43 -6.97 4.21 9.56
CA THR A 43 -7.21 3.79 10.96
C THR A 43 -6.80 2.35 11.22
N ASN A 44 -6.73 1.54 10.17
CA ASN A 44 -6.25 0.17 10.18
C ASN A 44 -4.84 0.09 9.58
N PRO A 45 -3.78 0.05 10.41
CA PRO A 45 -2.40 0.03 9.91
C PRO A 45 -2.09 -1.19 9.04
N ASN A 46 -2.84 -2.29 9.15
CA ASN A 46 -2.62 -3.48 8.35
C ASN A 46 -2.77 -3.23 6.84
N VAL A 47 -3.51 -2.18 6.44
CA VAL A 47 -3.71 -1.86 5.02
C VAL A 47 -2.58 -1.00 4.43
N LEU A 48 -1.63 -0.52 5.25
CA LEU A 48 -0.48 0.23 4.75
C LEU A 48 0.31 -0.58 3.70
N TRP A 49 0.42 -1.90 3.91
CA TRP A 49 1.05 -2.80 2.94
C TRP A 49 0.26 -2.97 1.64
N ASP A 50 -1.04 -2.70 1.65
CA ASP A 50 -1.88 -2.75 0.44
C ASP A 50 -1.82 -1.45 -0.36
N HIS A 51 -1.20 -0.41 0.20
CA HIS A 51 -1.01 0.85 -0.51
C HIS A 51 0.32 0.94 -1.27
N ILE A 52 1.16 -0.10 -1.25
CA ILE A 52 2.46 -0.13 -1.94
C ILE A 52 2.26 -0.38 -3.43
N LEU A 53 2.62 0.59 -4.28
CA LEU A 53 2.39 0.52 -5.73
C LEU A 53 3.12 -0.66 -6.39
N SER A 54 4.37 -0.93 -6.01
CA SER A 54 5.18 -2.01 -6.61
C SER A 54 4.66 -3.42 -6.33
N LYS A 55 3.74 -3.60 -5.37
CA LYS A 55 3.05 -4.88 -5.17
C LYS A 55 2.06 -5.21 -6.28
N TYR A 56 1.63 -4.21 -7.04
CA TYR A 56 0.65 -4.37 -8.11
C TYR A 56 1.33 -4.38 -9.48
N GLY A 57 0.71 -5.07 -10.43
CA GLY A 57 1.13 -5.02 -11.81
C GLY A 57 0.53 -3.85 -12.57
N PRO A 58 0.85 -3.73 -13.87
CA PRO A 58 0.28 -2.68 -14.71
C PRO A 58 -1.26 -2.77 -14.74
N PRO A 59 -1.95 -1.71 -15.16
CA PRO A 59 -3.37 -1.74 -15.45
C PRO A 59 -3.74 -2.88 -16.41
N CYS A 60 -4.88 -3.53 -16.17
CA CYS A 60 -5.43 -4.51 -17.09
C CYS A 60 -5.84 -3.85 -18.41
N GLU A 61 -5.43 -4.43 -19.54
CA GLU A 61 -5.72 -3.94 -20.89
C GLU A 61 -7.23 -3.85 -21.19
N LYS A 62 -8.05 -4.70 -20.55
CA LYS A 62 -9.51 -4.70 -20.73
C LYS A 62 -10.24 -3.74 -19.82
N CYS A 63 -9.90 -3.69 -18.52
CA CYS A 63 -10.71 -2.98 -17.52
C CYS A 63 -9.99 -1.84 -16.79
N GLY A 64 -8.72 -1.58 -17.08
CA GLY A 64 -7.92 -0.52 -16.48
C GLY A 64 -7.55 -0.71 -15.00
N LYS A 65 -8.11 -1.73 -14.32
CA LYS A 65 -7.78 -2.00 -12.91
C LYS A 65 -6.36 -2.59 -12.78
N PRO A 66 -5.60 -2.23 -11.74
CA PRO A 66 -4.25 -2.77 -11.54
C PRO A 66 -4.30 -4.29 -11.36
N LEU A 67 -3.34 -4.98 -11.97
CA LEU A 67 -3.16 -6.41 -11.76
C LEU A 67 -2.70 -6.69 -10.32
N ARG A 68 -3.15 -7.82 -9.75
CA ARG A 68 -2.86 -8.16 -8.33
C ARG A 68 -1.37 -8.26 -8.02
N THR A 69 -0.53 -8.59 -9.00
CA THR A 69 0.93 -8.62 -8.89
C THR A 69 1.58 -8.24 -10.22
N PRO A 70 2.86 -7.81 -10.22
CA PRO A 70 3.63 -7.57 -11.45
C PRO A 70 3.74 -8.77 -12.38
N ARG A 71 3.60 -9.99 -11.84
CA ARG A 71 3.72 -11.26 -12.58
C ARG A 71 2.36 -11.92 -12.88
N ALA A 72 1.24 -11.25 -12.60
CA ALA A 72 -0.08 -11.82 -12.83
C ALA A 72 -0.28 -12.14 -14.32
N LYS A 73 -0.79 -13.34 -14.61
CA LYS A 73 -1.18 -13.82 -15.95
C LYS A 73 -2.67 -13.63 -16.26
N LEU A 74 -3.45 -13.25 -15.24
CA LEU A 74 -4.91 -13.11 -15.32
C LEU A 74 -5.34 -11.92 -14.47
N CYS A 75 -6.27 -11.10 -14.99
CA CYS A 75 -6.85 -10.01 -14.24
C CYS A 75 -7.76 -10.53 -13.13
N GLY A 76 -7.41 -10.25 -11.88
CA GLY A 76 -8.20 -10.65 -10.71
C GLY A 76 -9.56 -9.94 -10.56
N SER A 77 -9.89 -8.97 -11.41
CA SER A 77 -11.17 -8.24 -11.38
C SER A 77 -12.13 -8.60 -12.51
N CYS A 78 -11.63 -8.89 -13.71
CA CYS A 78 -12.48 -9.17 -14.87
C CYS A 78 -12.15 -10.48 -15.59
N MET A 79 -11.20 -11.26 -15.07
CA MET A 79 -10.74 -12.53 -15.63
C MET A 79 -10.19 -12.44 -17.07
N HIS A 80 -9.83 -11.25 -17.55
CA HIS A 80 -9.12 -11.12 -18.83
C HIS A 80 -7.69 -11.64 -18.68
N PRO A 81 -7.22 -12.55 -19.55
CA PRO A 81 -5.82 -12.96 -19.59
C PRO A 81 -4.92 -11.75 -19.84
N ARG A 82 -3.71 -11.77 -19.29
CA ARG A 82 -2.70 -10.76 -19.64
C ARG A 82 -2.01 -11.21 -20.92
N SER A 83 -1.92 -10.33 -21.90
CA SER A 83 -1.36 -10.61 -23.23
C SER A 83 0.17 -10.78 -23.28
N VAL A 84 0.82 -11.02 -22.13
CA VAL A 84 2.29 -11.13 -22.01
C VAL A 84 2.84 -12.48 -22.42
#